data_AF-A0A942DQ69-F1
#
_entry.id   AF-A0A942DQ69-F1
#
_cell.length_a   1.000
_cell.length_b   1.000
_cell.length_c   1.000
_cell.angle_alpha   90.00
_cell.angle_beta   90.00
_cell.angle_gamma   90.00
#
_symmetry.space_group_name_H-M   'P 1'
#
loop_
_entity.id
_entity.type
_entity.pdbx_description
1 polymer ?
#
loop_
_entity_poly.entity_id
_entity_poly.type
_entity_poly.pdbx_seq_one_letter_code
_entity_poly.pdbx_strand_id
1 'polypeptide(L)'
;MITKTSLLPLYITLCALFVAVDSSAAMIPMAFWRPQVLHTVTLTSGTSWTVPTDWNNGNNSIECIGGGGGGGGGNVDGGAGGGGGGAYAKVNNIGLTPGNLVSYQIGSGGNGAAGSAAGANTGGAGGDTWFGTTSTVLAKGGGGGFALLANGTSGGGAGGSAASSVGTLAYSGGSGGNEILTSGTTTDGGGGGGGAAGPLGNGGNGGQGVSSGEGAGGGGGNGGGTNGSTATNDNGAAGGKNQAGSGNGAGGTSVTKTGSAGTNGGGGGGGYGVWNGASTGYAGGAGGAGTDLLATAGSGGGGGGGGGTNGTDGAGGAGGNYGAGGGGGGGVGSTKGTGGNGAPGVIVIKYYSY
;
A
#
# COMPACT_ATOMS: atom_id res chain seq x y z
N MET A 1 -15.91 17.30 -19.02
CA MET A 1 -14.90 17.87 -19.96
C MET A 1 -13.61 17.09 -19.75
N ILE A 2 -13.32 16.12 -20.62
CA ILE A 2 -12.11 15.29 -20.53
C ILE A 2 -11.07 15.93 -21.45
N THR A 3 -10.04 16.55 -20.86
CA THR A 3 -8.87 17.03 -21.59
C THR A 3 -7.92 15.87 -21.84
N LYS A 4 -7.82 15.46 -23.11
CA LYS A 4 -6.95 14.40 -23.60
C LYS A 4 -5.59 15.02 -23.94
N THR A 5 -4.64 15.00 -23.01
CA THR A 5 -3.26 15.45 -23.27
C THR A 5 -2.48 14.27 -23.86
N SER A 6 -2.39 14.23 -25.19
CA SER A 6 -1.56 13.27 -25.91
C SER A 6 -0.10 13.73 -25.91
N LEU A 7 0.78 13.04 -25.18
CA LEU A 7 2.22 13.12 -25.40
C LEU A 7 2.56 12.22 -26.60
N LEU A 8 3.05 12.84 -27.66
CA LEU A 8 3.48 12.20 -28.91
C LEU A 8 4.76 11.38 -28.69
N PRO A 9 4.82 10.09 -29.07
CA PRO A 9 6.09 9.41 -29.23
C PRO A 9 6.70 9.76 -30.61
N LEU A 10 7.99 10.05 -30.57
CA LEU A 10 8.90 10.35 -31.67
C LEU A 10 8.80 9.31 -32.79
N TYR A 11 8.39 9.73 -33.99
CA TYR A 11 8.30 8.91 -35.20
C TYR A 11 9.69 8.57 -35.73
N ILE A 12 10.15 7.32 -35.56
CA ILE A 12 11.24 6.78 -36.38
C ILE A 12 10.62 6.32 -37.70
N THR A 13 10.77 7.14 -38.73
CA THR A 13 10.40 6.78 -40.12
C THR A 13 11.56 5.98 -40.70
N LEU A 14 11.50 4.65 -40.67
CA LEU A 14 12.35 3.82 -41.52
C LEU A 14 11.58 3.49 -42.80
N CYS A 15 11.78 4.34 -43.80
CA CYS A 15 11.27 4.17 -45.16
C CYS A 15 12.06 3.02 -45.83
N ALA A 16 11.50 1.83 -45.94
CA ALA A 16 12.12 0.76 -46.72
C ALA A 16 11.82 0.98 -48.22
N LEU A 17 12.84 1.44 -48.94
CA LEU A 17 12.93 1.55 -50.40
C LEU A 17 13.11 0.14 -51.02
N PHE A 18 12.38 -0.14 -52.09
CA PHE A 18 12.28 -1.44 -52.77
C PHE A 18 13.55 -1.84 -53.55
N VAL A 19 13.82 -3.15 -53.67
CA VAL A 19 14.52 -3.74 -54.83
C VAL A 19 13.74 -4.98 -55.29
N ALA A 20 13.13 -4.90 -56.48
CA ALA A 20 12.65 -6.08 -57.20
C ALA A 20 13.86 -6.77 -57.85
N VAL A 21 14.12 -8.02 -57.49
CA VAL A 21 15.10 -8.86 -58.19
C VAL A 21 14.36 -10.01 -58.86
N ASP A 22 14.25 -9.89 -60.18
CA ASP A 22 14.02 -10.95 -61.18
C ASP A 22 12.69 -11.73 -61.16
N SER A 23 12.29 -12.10 -62.37
CA SER A 23 11.09 -12.78 -62.87
C SER A 23 10.79 -14.18 -62.32
N SER A 24 11.29 -14.52 -61.12
CA SER A 24 10.94 -15.75 -60.39
C SER A 24 10.59 -15.53 -58.91
N ALA A 25 10.44 -14.29 -58.45
CA ALA A 25 10.31 -13.98 -57.03
C ALA A 25 8.94 -14.41 -56.44
N ALA A 26 8.99 -15.39 -55.53
CA ALA A 26 7.94 -15.62 -54.55
C ALA A 26 7.59 -14.28 -53.86
N MET A 27 6.29 -13.98 -53.76
CA MET A 27 5.82 -12.78 -53.07
C MET A 27 6.24 -12.88 -51.60
N ILE A 28 7.30 -12.19 -51.22
CA ILE A 28 7.67 -12.02 -49.81
C ILE A 28 6.57 -11.15 -49.21
N PRO A 29 5.74 -11.65 -48.28
CA PRO A 29 4.71 -10.83 -47.67
C PRO A 29 5.38 -9.64 -47.01
N MET A 30 5.12 -8.47 -47.57
CA MET A 30 5.52 -7.19 -47.02
C MET A 30 4.82 -7.05 -45.68
N ALA A 31 5.55 -7.34 -44.60
CA ALA A 31 5.09 -7.07 -43.25
C ALA A 31 4.90 -5.55 -43.15
N PHE A 32 3.65 -5.09 -43.23
CA PHE A 32 3.28 -3.74 -42.85
C PHE A 32 3.66 -3.57 -41.38
N TRP A 33 4.79 -2.94 -41.11
CA TRP A 33 5.20 -2.59 -39.75
C TRP A 33 4.25 -1.50 -39.25
N ARG A 34 3.20 -1.90 -38.54
CA ARG A 34 2.34 -0.96 -37.83
C ARG A 34 3.09 -0.51 -36.56
N PRO A 35 3.19 0.79 -36.27
CA PRO A 35 3.76 1.25 -35.02
C PRO A 35 2.95 0.68 -33.86
N GLN A 36 3.57 -0.13 -33.00
CA GLN A 36 2.88 -0.64 -31.82
C GLN A 36 2.64 0.51 -30.84
N VAL A 37 1.39 0.72 -30.45
CA VAL A 37 1.01 1.74 -29.47
C VAL A 37 0.89 1.09 -28.10
N LEU A 38 1.52 1.69 -27.08
CA LEU A 38 1.35 1.26 -25.69
C LEU A 38 0.00 1.76 -25.16
N HIS A 39 -0.84 0.83 -24.73
CA HIS A 39 -2.07 1.09 -24.02
C HIS A 39 -1.90 0.78 -22.53
N THR A 40 -2.59 1.54 -21.70
CA THR A 40 -2.62 1.32 -20.25
C THR A 40 -4.04 1.47 -19.72
N VAL A 41 -4.48 0.52 -18.91
CA VAL A 41 -5.77 0.52 -18.23
C VAL A 41 -5.55 0.30 -16.74
N THR A 42 -6.27 1.07 -15.91
CA THR A 42 -6.27 0.90 -14.46
C THR A 42 -7.68 0.53 -14.01
N LEU A 43 -7.80 -0.59 -13.31
CA LEU A 43 -9.06 -1.07 -12.75
C LEU A 43 -9.02 -0.89 -11.23
N THR A 44 -9.95 -0.09 -10.72
CA THR A 44 -10.09 0.23 -9.28
C THR A 44 -11.43 -0.22 -8.71
N SER A 45 -12.34 -0.71 -9.55
CA SER A 45 -13.66 -1.23 -9.20
C SER A 45 -14.23 -2.04 -10.36
N GLY A 46 -15.28 -2.83 -10.10
CA GLY A 46 -15.95 -3.66 -11.11
C GLY A 46 -15.59 -5.14 -10.97
N THR A 47 -16.07 -5.96 -11.91
CA THR A 47 -15.93 -7.42 -11.87
C THR A 47 -15.50 -8.05 -13.19
N SER A 48 -15.50 -7.29 -14.29
CA SER A 48 -15.14 -7.79 -15.62
C SER A 48 -14.56 -6.71 -16.53
N TRP A 49 -13.63 -7.13 -17.41
CA TRP A 49 -12.96 -6.28 -18.39
C TRP A 49 -13.01 -6.96 -19.76
N THR A 50 -13.35 -6.21 -20.81
CA THR A 50 -13.40 -6.74 -22.18
C THR A 50 -12.02 -6.62 -22.82
N VAL A 51 -11.52 -7.73 -23.36
CA VAL A 51 -10.23 -7.77 -24.06
C VAL A 51 -10.34 -6.95 -25.35
N PRO A 52 -9.49 -5.93 -25.55
CA PRO A 52 -9.49 -5.13 -26.76
C PRO A 52 -9.27 -5.97 -28.02
N THR A 53 -9.89 -5.55 -29.13
CA THR A 53 -9.80 -6.26 -30.41
C THR A 53 -8.38 -6.28 -30.99
N ASP A 54 -7.54 -5.34 -30.57
CA ASP A 54 -6.14 -5.17 -30.97
C ASP A 54 -5.14 -5.76 -29.96
N TRP A 55 -5.60 -6.60 -29.03
CA TRP A 55 -4.78 -7.21 -27.98
C TRP A 55 -3.65 -8.08 -28.55
N ASN A 56 -2.41 -7.82 -28.13
CA ASN A 56 -1.23 -8.60 -28.49
C ASN A 56 -0.80 -9.54 -27.35
N ASN A 57 -0.96 -10.85 -27.59
CA ASN A 57 -0.58 -11.89 -26.62
C ASN A 57 0.94 -11.97 -26.38
N GLY A 58 1.77 -11.48 -27.32
CA GLY A 58 3.23 -11.50 -27.20
C GLY A 58 3.83 -10.29 -26.50
N ASN A 59 3.03 -9.26 -26.19
CA ASN A 59 3.54 -8.02 -25.60
C ASN A 59 2.48 -7.34 -24.71
N ASN A 60 2.31 -7.88 -23.51
CA ASN A 60 1.41 -7.34 -22.49
C ASN A 60 1.87 -7.68 -21.07
N SER A 61 1.31 -7.00 -20.07
CA SER A 61 1.47 -7.33 -18.67
C SER A 61 0.25 -6.98 -17.84
N ILE A 62 -0.03 -7.82 -16.84
CA ILE A 62 -1.04 -7.58 -15.80
C ILE A 62 -0.32 -7.46 -14.46
N GLU A 63 -0.58 -6.39 -13.73
CA GLU A 63 0.03 -6.09 -12.44
C GLU A 63 -1.07 -5.88 -11.39
N CYS A 64 -1.00 -6.60 -10.28
CA CYS A 64 -1.98 -6.57 -9.20
C CYS A 64 -1.33 -6.14 -7.88
N ILE A 65 -2.02 -5.31 -7.11
CA ILE A 65 -1.72 -5.03 -5.70
C ILE A 65 -2.93 -5.44 -4.85
N GLY A 66 -2.71 -6.24 -3.81
CA GLY A 66 -3.74 -6.62 -2.83
C GLY A 66 -4.15 -5.45 -1.92
N GLY A 67 -5.34 -5.50 -1.33
CA GLY A 67 -5.75 -4.50 -0.35
C GLY A 67 -4.90 -4.55 0.91
N GLY A 68 -4.64 -3.40 1.54
CA GLY A 68 -3.96 -3.32 2.83
C GLY A 68 -4.92 -3.53 4.00
N GLY A 69 -4.41 -4.03 5.12
CA GLY A 69 -5.17 -4.19 6.35
C GLY A 69 -5.36 -2.87 7.11
N GLY A 70 -6.45 -2.77 7.86
CA GLY A 70 -6.69 -1.67 8.80
C GLY A 70 -5.88 -1.84 10.08
N GLY A 71 -5.54 -0.73 10.72
CA GLY A 71 -4.92 -0.74 12.05
C GLY A 71 -5.90 -1.16 13.15
N GLY A 72 -5.37 -1.70 14.25
CA GLY A 72 -6.15 -1.94 15.45
C GLY A 72 -6.52 -0.63 16.16
N GLY A 73 -7.58 -0.66 16.96
CA GLY A 73 -7.99 0.44 17.83
C GLY A 73 -7.37 0.27 19.21
N GLY A 74 -6.92 1.36 19.82
CA GLY A 74 -6.34 1.33 21.17
C GLY A 74 -7.36 0.91 22.22
N ASN A 75 -6.88 0.57 23.42
CA ASN A 75 -7.70 0.19 24.56
C ASN A 75 -7.14 0.69 25.90
N VAL A 76 -7.62 0.14 27.01
CA VAL A 76 -7.15 0.51 28.37
C VAL A 76 -5.76 -0.02 28.69
N ASP A 77 -5.35 -1.11 28.05
CA ASP A 77 -4.06 -1.75 28.29
C ASP A 77 -2.95 -1.07 27.48
N GLY A 78 -3.29 -0.48 26.32
CA GLY A 78 -2.35 0.28 25.52
C GLY A 78 -2.84 0.65 24.12
N GLY A 79 -1.90 1.06 23.28
CA GLY A 79 -2.09 1.30 21.86
C GLY A 79 -2.43 0.03 21.09
N ALA A 80 -2.36 0.11 19.76
CA ALA A 80 -2.61 -1.04 18.90
C ALA A 80 -1.60 -1.14 17.75
N GLY A 81 -1.48 -2.33 17.18
CA GLY A 81 -0.64 -2.59 16.01
C GLY A 81 -1.20 -1.95 14.73
N GLY A 82 -0.31 -1.58 13.82
CA GLY A 82 -0.69 -1.16 12.47
C GLY A 82 -1.14 -2.34 11.61
N GLY A 83 -1.91 -2.08 10.55
CA GLY A 83 -2.27 -3.07 9.53
C GLY A 83 -1.10 -3.35 8.58
N GLY A 84 -1.08 -4.56 7.99
CA GLY A 84 -0.08 -4.96 6.99
C GLY A 84 -0.43 -4.44 5.59
N GLY A 85 0.58 -4.17 4.78
CA GLY A 85 0.41 -3.83 3.37
C GLY A 85 0.08 -5.05 2.51
N GLY A 86 -0.59 -4.86 1.39
CA GLY A 86 -0.88 -5.87 0.38
C GLY A 86 0.36 -6.27 -0.43
N ALA A 87 0.33 -7.50 -0.94
CA ALA A 87 1.34 -8.04 -1.84
C ALA A 87 1.21 -7.42 -3.24
N TYR A 88 2.23 -7.67 -4.06
CA TYR A 88 2.27 -7.37 -5.48
C TYR A 88 2.44 -8.67 -6.26
N ALA A 89 1.76 -8.79 -7.40
CA ALA A 89 1.92 -9.90 -8.32
C ALA A 89 1.82 -9.43 -9.77
N LYS A 90 2.64 -10.01 -10.65
CA LYS A 90 2.68 -9.67 -12.07
C LYS A 90 2.77 -10.91 -12.95
N VAL A 91 2.11 -10.85 -14.11
CA VAL A 91 2.35 -11.75 -15.24
C VAL A 91 2.62 -10.96 -16.51
N ASN A 92 3.47 -11.49 -17.38
CA ASN A 92 3.69 -10.97 -18.72
C ASN A 92 3.09 -11.92 -19.76
N ASN A 93 2.74 -11.38 -20.92
CA ASN A 93 2.35 -12.13 -22.10
C ASN A 93 1.22 -13.13 -21.84
N ILE A 94 0.18 -12.68 -21.13
CA ILE A 94 -1.00 -13.50 -20.92
C ILE A 94 -1.75 -13.66 -22.24
N GLY A 95 -2.07 -14.91 -22.56
CA GLY A 95 -2.90 -15.28 -23.70
C GLY A 95 -4.37 -15.00 -23.41
N LEU A 96 -4.93 -13.97 -24.05
CA LEU A 96 -6.34 -13.63 -23.98
C LEU A 96 -6.96 -13.64 -25.38
N THR A 97 -8.26 -13.89 -25.43
CA THR A 97 -9.04 -13.86 -26.68
C THR A 97 -9.65 -12.47 -26.86
N PRO A 98 -9.33 -11.74 -27.95
CA PRO A 98 -9.93 -10.45 -28.24
C PRO A 98 -11.46 -10.51 -28.25
N GLY A 99 -12.12 -9.50 -27.66
CA GLY A 99 -13.57 -9.41 -27.53
C GLY A 99 -14.20 -10.21 -26.37
N ASN A 100 -13.46 -11.12 -25.73
CA ASN A 100 -13.97 -11.86 -24.58
C ASN A 100 -13.97 -11.00 -23.30
N LEU A 101 -14.84 -11.36 -22.35
CA LEU A 101 -14.81 -10.82 -20.98
C LEU A 101 -13.85 -11.63 -20.11
N VAL A 102 -13.04 -10.91 -19.33
CA VAL A 102 -12.17 -11.46 -18.30
C VAL A 102 -12.66 -10.97 -16.94
N SER A 103 -12.97 -11.92 -16.05
CA SER A 103 -13.36 -11.61 -14.68
C SER A 103 -12.17 -11.10 -13.87
N TYR A 104 -12.42 -10.25 -12.88
CA TYR A 104 -11.42 -9.81 -11.93
C TYR A 104 -12.05 -9.42 -10.59
N GLN A 105 -11.21 -9.22 -9.57
CA GLN A 105 -11.59 -8.66 -8.28
C GLN A 105 -10.57 -7.62 -7.84
N ILE A 106 -11.07 -6.50 -7.32
CA ILE A 106 -10.28 -5.54 -6.58
C ILE A 106 -10.44 -5.82 -5.09
N GLY A 107 -9.33 -6.08 -4.40
CA GLY A 107 -9.33 -6.28 -2.96
C GLY A 107 -9.73 -4.99 -2.23
N SER A 108 -10.68 -5.07 -1.30
CA SER A 108 -11.02 -3.92 -0.45
C SER A 108 -9.89 -3.61 0.52
N GLY A 109 -9.76 -2.35 0.92
CA GLY A 109 -8.96 -1.99 2.09
C GLY A 109 -9.64 -2.50 3.36
N GLY A 110 -8.84 -2.92 4.33
CA GLY A 110 -9.34 -3.28 5.66
C GLY A 110 -9.74 -2.03 6.45
N ASN A 111 -10.89 -2.07 7.11
CA ASN A 111 -11.34 -0.97 7.96
C ASN A 111 -10.48 -0.91 9.23
N GLY A 112 -10.09 0.30 9.64
CA GLY A 112 -9.50 0.53 10.95
C GLY A 112 -10.52 0.23 12.05
N ALA A 113 -10.07 -0.39 13.13
CA ALA A 113 -10.97 -0.70 14.24
C ALA A 113 -11.25 0.54 15.09
N ALA A 114 -12.46 0.61 15.64
CA ALA A 114 -12.79 1.61 16.65
C ALA A 114 -11.98 1.34 17.91
N GLY A 115 -11.49 2.41 18.55
CA GLY A 115 -10.93 2.32 19.89
C GLY A 115 -12.05 2.06 20.90
N SER A 116 -11.80 1.16 21.85
CA SER A 116 -12.78 0.80 22.90
C SER A 116 -12.05 0.36 24.16
N ALA A 117 -12.64 0.63 25.32
CA ALA A 117 -12.09 0.20 26.60
C ALA A 117 -12.05 -1.33 26.76
N ALA A 118 -12.90 -2.06 26.06
CA ALA A 118 -12.97 -3.52 26.10
C ALA A 118 -13.04 -4.11 24.68
N GLY A 119 -12.51 -5.32 24.51
CA GLY A 119 -12.55 -6.09 23.27
C GLY A 119 -11.20 -6.18 22.56
N ALA A 120 -11.15 -7.04 21.52
CA ALA A 120 -9.93 -7.30 20.77
C ALA A 120 -9.53 -6.17 19.79
N ASN A 121 -10.42 -5.20 19.54
CA ASN A 121 -10.26 -4.01 18.68
C ASN A 121 -9.36 -4.22 17.43
N THR A 122 -9.47 -5.40 16.79
CA THR A 122 -8.62 -5.80 15.67
C THR A 122 -9.09 -5.14 14.38
N GLY A 123 -8.15 -4.56 13.63
CA GLY A 123 -8.43 -4.01 12.31
C GLY A 123 -8.89 -5.08 11.32
N GLY A 124 -9.65 -4.66 10.30
CA GLY A 124 -10.06 -5.54 9.21
C GLY A 124 -8.87 -5.94 8.33
N ALA A 125 -8.88 -7.18 7.83
CA ALA A 125 -7.93 -7.59 6.79
C ALA A 125 -8.27 -6.93 5.44
N GLY A 126 -7.24 -6.69 4.63
CA GLY A 126 -7.38 -6.30 3.24
C GLY A 126 -7.77 -7.50 2.37
N GLY A 127 -8.54 -7.24 1.32
CA GLY A 127 -8.96 -8.26 0.36
C GLY A 127 -7.88 -8.57 -0.68
N ASP A 128 -7.95 -9.78 -1.24
CA ASP A 128 -7.11 -10.17 -2.37
C ASP A 128 -7.52 -9.47 -3.67
N THR A 129 -6.54 -9.16 -4.52
CA THR A 129 -6.77 -8.63 -5.87
C THR A 129 -6.33 -9.65 -6.90
N TRP A 130 -7.19 -9.99 -7.86
CA TRP A 130 -6.88 -10.98 -8.90
C TRP A 130 -7.48 -10.63 -10.26
N PHE A 131 -6.86 -11.15 -11.32
CA PHE A 131 -7.30 -10.99 -12.70
C PHE A 131 -7.40 -12.34 -13.42
N GLY A 132 -8.48 -12.56 -14.15
CA GLY A 132 -8.81 -13.84 -14.80
C GLY A 132 -9.34 -14.85 -13.80
N THR A 133 -8.44 -15.44 -13.02
CA THR A 133 -8.75 -16.35 -11.91
C THR A 133 -7.73 -16.17 -10.80
N THR A 134 -8.00 -16.73 -9.61
CA THR A 134 -7.03 -16.79 -8.52
C THR A 134 -5.77 -17.61 -8.86
N SER A 135 -5.79 -18.41 -9.94
CA SER A 135 -4.65 -19.19 -10.42
C SER A 135 -3.91 -18.50 -11.58
N THR A 136 -4.34 -17.31 -12.00
CA THR A 136 -3.75 -16.58 -13.13
C THR A 136 -2.82 -15.48 -12.64
N VAL A 137 -3.37 -14.45 -11.98
CA VAL A 137 -2.61 -13.43 -11.25
C VAL A 137 -3.37 -13.08 -9.99
N LEU A 138 -2.71 -13.15 -8.84
CA LEU A 138 -3.31 -12.96 -7.54
C LEU A 138 -2.31 -12.31 -6.61
N ALA A 139 -2.63 -11.12 -6.12
CA ALA A 139 -1.89 -10.44 -5.07
C ALA A 139 -2.67 -10.56 -3.76
N LYS A 140 -2.01 -11.13 -2.73
CA LYS A 140 -2.60 -11.27 -1.39
C LYS A 140 -2.87 -9.93 -0.71
N GLY A 141 -3.99 -9.83 -0.02
CA GLY A 141 -4.27 -8.73 0.91
C GLY A 141 -3.40 -8.80 2.18
N GLY A 142 -3.26 -7.67 2.87
CA GLY A 142 -2.58 -7.57 4.16
C GLY A 142 -3.51 -7.90 5.35
N GLY A 143 -2.95 -8.41 6.44
CA GLY A 143 -3.67 -8.65 7.69
C GLY A 143 -3.98 -7.36 8.45
N GLY A 144 -5.06 -7.37 9.24
CA GLY A 144 -5.37 -6.27 10.14
C GLY A 144 -4.45 -6.22 11.36
N GLY A 145 -4.26 -5.03 11.91
CA GLY A 145 -3.50 -4.83 13.16
C GLY A 145 -4.27 -5.33 14.37
N PHE A 146 -3.57 -5.94 15.33
CA PHE A 146 -4.17 -6.42 16.57
C PHE A 146 -4.16 -5.33 17.65
N ALA A 147 -5.17 -5.31 18.52
CA ALA A 147 -5.08 -4.54 19.75
C ALA A 147 -4.33 -5.31 20.84
N LEU A 148 -3.95 -4.59 21.90
CA LEU A 148 -3.27 -5.19 23.04
C LEU A 148 -4.23 -6.12 23.79
N LEU A 149 -3.82 -7.37 24.01
CA LEU A 149 -4.51 -8.24 24.96
C LEU A 149 -3.71 -8.22 26.26
N ALA A 150 -4.40 -8.13 27.40
CA ALA A 150 -3.79 -8.09 28.71
C ALA A 150 -2.63 -9.09 28.83
N ASN A 151 -1.43 -8.56 29.11
CA ASN A 151 -0.19 -9.32 29.31
C ASN A 151 0.47 -9.95 28.05
N GLY A 152 0.20 -9.43 26.85
CA GLY A 152 0.82 -9.88 25.59
C GLY A 152 1.11 -8.73 24.62
N THR A 153 2.00 -8.93 23.65
CA THR A 153 2.35 -7.95 22.60
C THR A 153 1.22 -7.78 21.57
N SER A 154 0.81 -6.55 21.24
CA SER A 154 -0.01 -6.25 20.05
C SER A 154 0.82 -6.49 18.80
N GLY A 155 0.45 -7.48 17.99
CA GLY A 155 1.08 -7.69 16.69
C GLY A 155 0.62 -6.64 15.68
N GLY A 156 1.54 -6.12 14.89
CA GLY A 156 1.20 -5.55 13.60
C GLY A 156 0.59 -6.62 12.70
N GLY A 157 -0.32 -6.22 11.82
CA GLY A 157 -0.90 -7.10 10.81
C GLY A 157 0.19 -7.62 9.87
N ALA A 158 0.14 -8.90 9.53
CA ALA A 158 1.07 -9.48 8.57
C ALA A 158 0.92 -8.81 7.20
N GLY A 159 2.02 -8.56 6.49
CA GLY A 159 1.96 -8.15 5.09
C GLY A 159 1.40 -9.26 4.20
N GLY A 160 0.79 -8.90 3.07
CA GLY A 160 0.35 -9.85 2.06
C GLY A 160 1.54 -10.69 1.58
N SER A 161 1.37 -12.01 1.58
CA SER A 161 2.45 -12.96 1.31
C SER A 161 2.71 -13.14 -0.19
N ALA A 162 3.95 -12.89 -0.64
CA ALA A 162 4.40 -13.25 -1.99
C ALA A 162 4.32 -14.77 -2.24
N ALA A 163 4.66 -15.58 -1.23
CA ALA A 163 4.67 -17.04 -1.35
C ALA A 163 3.26 -17.63 -1.56
N SER A 164 2.23 -16.91 -1.12
CA SER A 164 0.84 -17.27 -1.37
C SER A 164 0.25 -16.55 -2.58
N SER A 165 0.97 -15.61 -3.20
CA SER A 165 0.53 -14.87 -4.40
C SER A 165 0.79 -15.69 -5.67
N VAL A 166 0.11 -15.35 -6.76
CA VAL A 166 0.25 -16.03 -8.06
C VAL A 166 0.66 -15.02 -9.13
N GLY A 167 1.74 -15.33 -9.84
CA GLY A 167 2.31 -14.52 -10.90
C GLY A 167 3.74 -14.99 -11.21
N THR A 168 4.32 -14.52 -12.30
CA THR A 168 5.73 -14.77 -12.64
C THR A 168 6.69 -13.97 -11.77
N LEU A 169 6.19 -12.89 -11.14
CA LEU A 169 6.91 -12.07 -10.18
C LEU A 169 5.95 -11.70 -9.05
N ALA A 170 6.38 -11.84 -7.80
CA ALA A 170 5.60 -11.43 -6.65
C ALA A 170 6.50 -10.86 -5.54
N TYR A 171 5.95 -9.90 -4.80
CA TYR A 171 6.60 -9.26 -3.65
C TYR A 171 5.63 -9.15 -2.48
N SER A 172 6.17 -9.27 -1.27
CA SER A 172 5.36 -9.23 -0.04
C SER A 172 5.12 -7.80 0.39
N GLY A 173 3.93 -7.52 0.90
CA GLY A 173 3.69 -6.26 1.61
C GLY A 173 4.48 -6.19 2.91
N GLY A 174 4.69 -4.97 3.42
CA GLY A 174 5.29 -4.76 4.72
C GLY A 174 4.33 -5.17 5.85
N SER A 175 4.86 -5.69 6.95
CA SER A 175 4.04 -5.88 8.16
C SER A 175 3.72 -4.54 8.80
N GLY A 176 2.61 -4.47 9.52
CA GLY A 176 2.38 -3.40 10.47
C GLY A 176 3.44 -3.40 11.58
N GLY A 177 3.62 -2.25 12.21
CA GLY A 177 4.38 -2.09 13.42
C GLY A 177 3.62 -2.65 14.60
N ASN A 178 4.33 -3.36 15.46
CA ASN A 178 3.86 -3.84 16.74
C ASN A 178 3.86 -2.71 17.78
N GLU A 179 3.30 -3.06 18.91
CA GLU A 179 3.52 -2.37 20.19
C GLU A 179 4.53 -3.17 21.03
N ILE A 180 5.49 -2.50 21.66
CA ILE A 180 6.45 -3.15 22.57
C ILE A 180 6.11 -2.84 24.02
N LEU A 181 5.53 -3.80 24.73
CA LEU A 181 5.43 -3.78 26.19
C LEU A 181 6.80 -4.05 26.82
N THR A 182 7.31 -3.10 27.60
CA THR A 182 8.43 -3.35 28.52
C THR A 182 7.89 -3.31 29.95
N SER A 183 7.65 -4.51 30.50
CA SER A 183 7.29 -4.83 31.90
C SER A 183 6.69 -3.70 32.75
N GLY A 184 5.35 -3.63 32.82
CA GLY A 184 4.61 -2.96 33.90
C GLY A 184 4.31 -1.47 33.72
N THR A 185 4.65 -0.88 32.58
CA THR A 185 4.17 0.45 32.16
C THR A 185 3.27 0.29 30.95
N THR A 186 2.13 0.99 30.94
CA THR A 186 1.22 0.99 29.79
C THR A 186 1.88 1.72 28.63
N THR A 187 1.78 1.15 27.44
CA THR A 187 2.30 1.67 26.17
C THR A 187 1.18 2.45 25.49
N ASP A 188 1.42 3.70 25.12
CA ASP A 188 0.30 4.57 24.74
C ASP A 188 0.24 4.84 23.22
N GLY A 189 1.39 4.79 22.53
CA GLY A 189 1.48 5.06 21.10
C GLY A 189 1.20 3.85 20.21
N GLY A 190 0.40 4.01 19.16
CA GLY A 190 0.12 2.97 18.18
C GLY A 190 1.31 2.67 17.24
N GLY A 191 1.33 1.46 16.67
CA GLY A 191 2.29 1.06 15.63
C GLY A 191 1.96 1.65 14.26
N GLY A 192 2.98 1.89 13.42
CA GLY A 192 2.77 2.33 12.03
C GLY A 192 2.22 1.22 11.13
N GLY A 193 1.49 1.55 10.08
CA GLY A 193 1.05 0.59 9.05
C GLY A 193 2.20 0.15 8.13
N GLY A 194 2.08 -1.05 7.57
CA GLY A 194 3.01 -1.56 6.56
C GLY A 194 2.80 -0.92 5.20
N GLY A 195 3.88 -0.68 4.46
CA GLY A 195 3.80 -0.23 3.08
C GLY A 195 3.37 -1.35 2.13
N ALA A 196 2.69 -0.97 1.04
CA ALA A 196 2.33 -1.92 -0.01
C ALA A 196 3.56 -2.36 -0.80
N ALA A 197 3.56 -3.62 -1.25
CA ALA A 197 4.51 -4.05 -2.26
C ALA A 197 4.22 -3.42 -3.61
N GLY A 198 5.24 -3.35 -4.47
CA GLY A 198 5.12 -2.82 -5.83
C GLY A 198 6.14 -3.45 -6.78
N PRO A 199 6.16 -3.03 -8.06
CA PRO A 199 7.10 -3.54 -9.07
C PRO A 199 8.57 -3.40 -8.70
N LEU A 200 8.88 -2.54 -7.72
CA LEU A 200 10.23 -2.24 -7.29
C LEU A 200 10.64 -2.94 -5.97
N GLY A 201 9.80 -3.84 -5.43
CA GLY A 201 10.16 -4.68 -4.29
C GLY A 201 9.07 -4.81 -3.22
N ASN A 202 9.47 -5.44 -2.11
CA ASN A 202 8.63 -5.62 -0.92
C ASN A 202 8.40 -4.29 -0.21
N GLY A 203 7.17 -4.06 0.27
CA GLY A 203 6.85 -2.89 1.08
C GLY A 203 7.63 -2.85 2.39
N GLY A 204 7.96 -1.65 2.86
CA GLY A 204 8.60 -1.43 4.15
C GLY A 204 7.66 -1.75 5.31
N ASN A 205 8.20 -2.31 6.39
CA ASN A 205 7.44 -2.55 7.62
C ASN A 205 7.11 -1.22 8.33
N GLY A 206 6.00 -1.19 9.04
CA GLY A 206 5.70 -0.13 10.00
C GLY A 206 6.68 -0.13 11.17
N GLY A 207 6.93 1.04 11.73
CA GLY A 207 7.71 1.24 12.94
C GLY A 207 6.88 0.98 14.20
N GLN A 208 7.56 0.62 15.29
CA GLN A 208 6.90 0.27 16.55
C GLN A 208 6.49 1.52 17.34
N GLY A 209 5.41 1.40 18.11
CA GLY A 209 5.19 2.23 19.31
C GLY A 209 6.08 1.74 20.46
N VAL A 210 6.44 2.62 21.40
CA VAL A 210 7.31 2.27 22.55
C VAL A 210 6.66 2.53 23.91
N SER A 211 7.21 1.89 24.94
CA SER A 211 6.72 1.86 26.33
C SER A 211 7.22 2.99 27.21
N SER A 212 8.34 3.63 26.86
CA SER A 212 8.97 4.68 27.68
C SER A 212 8.58 6.10 27.26
N GLY A 213 7.52 6.24 26.46
CA GLY A 213 6.96 7.52 26.03
C GLY A 213 5.77 7.31 25.10
N GLU A 214 4.90 8.31 24.98
CA GLU A 214 3.58 8.12 24.37
C GLU A 214 3.58 8.29 22.82
N GLY A 215 4.77 8.43 22.23
CA GLY A 215 4.97 8.65 20.80
C GLY A 215 4.70 7.39 19.97
N ALA A 216 4.17 7.60 18.77
CA ALA A 216 3.75 6.51 17.89
C ALA A 216 4.76 6.18 16.78
N GLY A 217 4.70 4.96 16.26
CA GLY A 217 5.56 4.48 15.19
C GLY A 217 5.23 5.11 13.81
N GLY A 218 6.24 5.25 12.95
CA GLY A 218 6.05 5.73 11.57
C GLY A 218 5.59 4.60 10.64
N GLY A 219 4.80 4.91 9.61
CA GLY A 219 4.39 3.93 8.60
C GLY A 219 5.54 3.51 7.68
N GLY A 220 5.48 2.34 7.06
CA GLY A 220 6.49 1.86 6.11
C GLY A 220 6.40 2.50 4.72
N GLY A 221 7.50 2.54 3.97
CA GLY A 221 7.52 2.98 2.57
C GLY A 221 6.88 1.96 1.63
N ASN A 222 6.32 2.42 0.52
CA ASN A 222 5.82 1.59 -0.58
C ASN A 222 6.96 0.88 -1.32
N GLY A 223 6.66 -0.01 -2.29
CA GLY A 223 7.63 -0.68 -3.19
C GLY A 223 8.84 -1.20 -2.40
N GLY A 224 10.01 -1.48 -2.94
CA GLY A 224 11.27 -1.57 -2.13
C GLY A 224 11.69 -0.31 -1.35
N GLY A 225 10.81 0.28 -0.53
CA GLY A 225 11.03 1.43 0.31
C GLY A 225 11.57 1.02 1.68
N THR A 226 11.89 2.00 2.52
CA THR A 226 12.44 1.71 3.86
C THR A 226 11.33 1.45 4.87
N ASN A 227 11.67 0.73 5.93
CA ASN A 227 10.80 0.61 7.10
C ASN A 227 10.56 1.98 7.75
N GLY A 228 9.42 2.11 8.43
CA GLY A 228 9.15 3.20 9.35
C GLY A 228 10.06 3.14 10.57
N SER A 229 10.35 4.30 11.16
CA SER A 229 11.15 4.36 12.38
C SER A 229 10.31 3.97 13.60
N THR A 230 10.95 3.34 14.57
CA THR A 230 10.39 3.11 15.91
C THR A 230 10.42 4.42 16.70
N ALA A 231 9.38 4.68 17.51
CA ALA A 231 9.37 5.82 18.43
C ALA A 231 10.44 5.65 19.52
N THR A 232 10.91 6.74 20.12
CA THR A 232 11.96 6.69 21.16
C THR A 232 11.61 7.40 22.45
N ASN A 233 10.57 8.26 22.44
CA ASN A 233 10.00 9.01 23.56
C ASN A 233 8.57 9.45 23.15
N ASP A 234 8.06 10.55 23.72
CA ASP A 234 6.78 11.19 23.35
C ASP A 234 6.70 11.62 21.88
N ASN A 235 7.86 11.86 21.25
CA ASN A 235 7.94 12.19 19.83
C ASN A 235 7.49 11.01 18.97
N GLY A 236 6.56 11.29 18.07
CA GLY A 236 6.24 10.37 16.99
C GLY A 236 7.47 10.13 16.11
N ALA A 237 7.54 8.92 15.54
CA ALA A 237 8.64 8.53 14.69
C ALA A 237 8.40 8.92 13.22
N ALA A 238 9.49 9.10 12.46
CA ALA A 238 9.39 9.34 11.03
C ALA A 238 8.91 8.09 10.27
N GLY A 239 8.13 8.31 9.21
CA GLY A 239 7.75 7.26 8.28
C GLY A 239 8.93 6.74 7.46
N GLY A 240 8.70 5.64 6.74
CA GLY A 240 9.62 5.07 5.79
C GLY A 240 9.70 5.90 4.51
N LYS A 241 10.86 5.91 3.89
CA LYS A 241 11.09 6.56 2.59
C LYS A 241 10.62 5.64 1.47
N ASN A 242 10.26 6.22 0.34
CA ASN A 242 10.09 5.49 -0.90
C ASN A 242 11.43 4.96 -1.44
N GLN A 243 11.34 4.21 -2.55
CA GLN A 243 12.46 3.68 -3.36
C GLN A 243 13.61 4.66 -3.59
N ALA A 244 13.29 5.94 -3.78
CA ALA A 244 14.25 6.99 -4.11
C ALA A 244 14.89 7.61 -2.87
N GLY A 245 14.61 7.08 -1.68
CA GLY A 245 15.14 7.59 -0.41
C GLY A 245 14.49 8.88 0.06
N SER A 246 13.24 9.16 -0.34
CA SER A 246 12.53 10.41 -0.06
C SER A 246 11.07 10.19 0.36
N GLY A 247 10.35 11.27 0.65
CA GLY A 247 8.89 11.26 0.81
C GLY A 247 8.34 10.78 2.15
N ASN A 248 9.20 10.48 3.14
CA ASN A 248 8.74 10.11 4.47
C ASN A 248 8.04 11.28 5.19
N GLY A 249 6.95 10.96 5.88
CA GLY A 249 6.34 11.87 6.83
C GLY A 249 7.22 12.05 8.06
N ALA A 250 7.40 13.29 8.52
CA ALA A 250 8.03 13.57 9.81
C ALA A 250 7.09 13.18 10.97
N GLY A 251 7.65 12.65 12.05
CA GLY A 251 6.88 12.36 13.26
C GLY A 251 6.44 13.62 14.00
N GLY A 252 5.37 13.49 14.79
CA GLY A 252 4.87 14.55 15.65
C GLY A 252 5.85 14.91 16.75
N THR A 253 5.95 16.20 17.07
CA THR A 253 6.76 16.73 18.18
C THR A 253 5.88 17.54 19.13
N SER A 254 6.42 18.01 20.26
CA SER A 254 5.70 18.92 21.16
C SER A 254 5.20 20.21 20.48
N VAL A 255 5.77 20.58 19.32
CA VAL A 255 5.38 21.75 18.53
C VAL A 255 4.42 21.38 17.40
N THR A 256 4.78 20.40 16.57
CA THR A 256 4.00 20.00 15.38
C THR A 256 2.82 19.09 15.70
N LYS A 257 2.91 18.36 16.81
CA LYS A 257 1.89 17.52 17.42
C LYS A 257 1.46 16.32 16.56
N THR A 258 0.80 16.54 15.43
CA THR A 258 0.40 15.47 14.51
C THR A 258 1.58 14.98 13.67
N GLY A 259 1.55 13.70 13.32
CA GLY A 259 2.46 13.15 12.32
C GLY A 259 2.18 13.75 10.94
N SER A 260 3.23 14.07 10.19
CA SER A 260 3.10 14.56 8.82
C SER A 260 2.78 13.42 7.87
N ALA A 261 1.98 13.68 6.84
CA ALA A 261 1.72 12.71 5.79
C ALA A 261 2.98 12.37 4.98
N GLY A 262 3.09 11.13 4.53
CA GLY A 262 4.06 10.75 3.52
C GLY A 262 3.67 11.25 2.12
N THR A 263 4.63 11.26 1.21
CA THR A 263 4.45 11.65 -0.19
C THR A 263 5.13 10.65 -1.11
N ASN A 264 4.64 10.50 -2.34
CA ASN A 264 5.24 9.63 -3.37
C ASN A 264 5.58 8.21 -2.87
N GLY A 265 4.64 7.60 -2.14
CA GLY A 265 4.81 6.27 -1.56
C GLY A 265 5.54 6.21 -0.22
N GLY A 266 6.05 7.32 0.31
CA GLY A 266 6.60 7.36 1.66
C GLY A 266 5.55 7.11 2.75
N GLY A 267 5.94 6.52 3.86
CA GLY A 267 5.06 6.28 5.00
C GLY A 267 4.76 7.55 5.78
N GLY A 268 3.63 7.60 6.48
CA GLY A 268 3.26 8.70 7.37
C GLY A 268 4.05 8.71 8.67
N GLY A 269 4.29 9.88 9.25
CA GLY A 269 4.92 10.00 10.57
C GLY A 269 3.95 9.62 11.69
N GLY A 270 4.45 9.08 12.80
CA GLY A 270 3.65 8.81 14.00
C GLY A 270 3.22 10.10 14.71
N GLY A 271 2.12 10.04 15.45
CA GLY A 271 1.66 11.13 16.30
C GLY A 271 2.52 11.34 17.54
N TYR A 272 2.56 12.59 18.02
CA TYR A 272 3.11 12.94 19.33
C TYR A 272 2.18 12.44 20.44
N GLY A 273 2.75 11.91 21.51
CA GLY A 273 2.02 11.54 22.71
C GLY A 273 2.23 12.50 23.87
N VAL A 274 1.35 12.44 24.88
CA VAL A 274 1.37 13.39 26.00
C VAL A 274 0.80 12.77 27.29
N TRP A 275 1.65 12.46 28.26
CA TRP A 275 1.21 11.95 29.57
C TRP A 275 0.58 13.02 30.49
N ASN A 276 1.10 14.25 30.49
CA ASN A 276 0.70 15.29 31.44
C ASN A 276 0.55 16.67 30.76
N GLY A 277 -0.65 17.27 30.84
CA GLY A 277 -0.89 18.66 30.44
C GLY A 277 -1.60 18.89 29.09
N ALA A 278 -1.90 17.85 28.31
CA ALA A 278 -2.74 17.97 27.12
C ALA A 278 -3.91 16.97 27.16
N SER A 279 -5.12 17.46 26.89
CA SER A 279 -6.35 16.68 26.91
C SER A 279 -6.57 15.83 25.66
N THR A 280 -5.66 15.86 24.68
CA THR A 280 -5.79 15.18 23.38
C THR A 280 -4.43 14.71 22.84
N GLY A 281 -4.33 13.43 22.54
CA GLY A 281 -3.29 12.81 21.72
C GLY A 281 -3.46 13.15 20.25
N TYR A 282 -2.38 13.00 19.50
CA TYR A 282 -2.30 13.52 18.15
C TYR A 282 -2.24 12.39 17.12
N ALA A 283 -2.96 12.60 16.02
CA ALA A 283 -3.07 11.61 14.97
C ALA A 283 -1.73 11.34 14.25
N GLY A 284 -1.58 10.10 13.78
CA GLY A 284 -0.55 9.74 12.82
C GLY A 284 -0.84 10.33 11.44
N GLY A 285 0.22 10.60 10.69
CA GLY A 285 0.12 11.05 9.30
C GLY A 285 -0.33 9.93 8.37
N ALA A 286 -1.08 10.27 7.33
CA ALA A 286 -1.42 9.31 6.27
C ALA A 286 -0.18 8.90 5.48
N GLY A 287 -0.20 7.68 4.92
CA GLY A 287 0.79 7.25 3.95
C GLY A 287 0.64 7.94 2.60
N GLY A 288 1.75 8.12 1.88
CA GLY A 288 1.77 8.74 0.57
C GLY A 288 1.31 7.78 -0.53
N ALA A 289 0.59 8.30 -1.53
CA ALA A 289 0.31 7.57 -2.77
C ALA A 289 1.60 7.43 -3.60
N GLY A 290 1.91 6.22 -4.08
CA GLY A 290 3.03 5.98 -4.99
C GLY A 290 2.68 6.17 -6.46
N THR A 291 3.72 6.17 -7.30
CA THR A 291 3.66 6.36 -8.76
C THR A 291 4.49 5.30 -9.50
N ASP A 292 4.73 4.16 -8.87
CA ASP A 292 5.62 3.09 -9.32
C ASP A 292 4.98 2.12 -10.32
N LEU A 293 3.65 2.09 -10.45
CA LEU A 293 2.97 1.35 -11.53
C LEU A 293 2.82 2.20 -12.80
N LEU A 294 2.43 3.47 -12.61
CA LEU A 294 2.14 4.49 -13.62
C LEU A 294 2.34 5.88 -13.00
N ALA A 295 2.43 6.93 -13.84
CA ALA A 295 2.52 8.31 -13.37
C ALA A 295 1.38 8.73 -12.41
N THR A 296 0.21 8.07 -12.47
CA THR A 296 -0.98 8.37 -11.67
C THR A 296 -1.42 7.22 -10.75
N ALA A 297 -0.69 6.10 -10.71
CA ALA A 297 -1.04 4.94 -9.88
C ALA A 297 0.21 4.23 -9.37
N GLY A 298 0.19 3.79 -8.12
CA GLY A 298 1.30 3.08 -7.52
C GLY A 298 1.01 2.60 -6.11
N SER A 299 1.87 1.71 -5.63
CA SER A 299 1.83 1.16 -4.28
C SER A 299 1.92 2.29 -3.24
N GLY A 300 1.14 2.20 -2.17
CA GLY A 300 1.10 3.23 -1.13
C GLY A 300 2.05 2.97 0.03
N GLY A 301 2.49 4.05 0.69
CA GLY A 301 3.15 3.98 1.99
C GLY A 301 2.14 3.72 3.11
N GLY A 302 2.57 3.10 4.21
CA GLY A 302 1.74 2.85 5.38
C GLY A 302 1.43 4.13 6.18
N GLY A 303 0.33 4.15 6.91
CA GLY A 303 -0.02 5.24 7.82
C GLY A 303 0.82 5.26 9.10
N GLY A 304 1.06 6.41 9.72
CA GLY A 304 1.70 6.50 11.03
C GLY A 304 0.73 6.11 12.16
N GLY A 305 1.25 5.62 13.28
CA GLY A 305 0.42 5.34 14.46
C GLY A 305 -0.07 6.61 15.16
N GLY A 306 -1.16 6.50 15.93
CA GLY A 306 -1.68 7.58 16.77
C GLY A 306 -0.93 7.67 18.10
N GLY A 307 -0.58 8.88 18.54
CA GLY A 307 0.06 9.10 19.84
C GLY A 307 -0.95 8.97 20.98
N GLY A 308 -0.50 8.46 22.14
CA GLY A 308 -1.39 8.23 23.28
C GLY A 308 -1.34 9.34 24.34
N THR A 309 -2.35 9.37 25.21
CA THR A 309 -2.51 10.35 26.29
C THR A 309 -3.40 9.84 27.42
N ASN A 310 -3.48 10.55 28.55
CA ASN A 310 -4.54 10.32 29.54
C ASN A 310 -5.93 10.88 29.12
N GLY A 311 -6.00 11.59 27.99
CA GLY A 311 -7.18 12.30 27.50
C GLY A 311 -7.89 11.59 26.34
N THR A 312 -7.90 12.22 25.16
CA THR A 312 -8.44 11.62 23.92
C THR A 312 -7.29 11.17 23.04
N ASP A 313 -7.12 9.88 22.83
CA ASP A 313 -5.96 9.36 22.10
C ASP A 313 -5.99 9.65 20.60
N GLY A 314 -4.80 9.71 20.01
CA GLY A 314 -4.62 9.94 18.59
C GLY A 314 -5.11 8.76 17.74
N ALA A 315 -5.76 9.08 16.62
CA ALA A 315 -6.09 8.09 15.61
C ALA A 315 -4.85 7.70 14.78
N GLY A 316 -4.82 6.45 14.32
CA GLY A 316 -3.86 6.00 13.32
C GLY A 316 -4.12 6.65 11.96
N GLY A 317 -3.05 6.95 11.23
CA GLY A 317 -3.12 7.46 9.87
C GLY A 317 -3.60 6.39 8.89
N ALA A 318 -4.31 6.79 7.83
CA ALA A 318 -4.71 5.89 6.75
C ALA A 318 -3.50 5.46 5.90
N GLY A 319 -3.57 4.28 5.29
CA GLY A 319 -2.62 3.85 4.27
C GLY A 319 -2.74 4.67 2.98
N GLY A 320 -1.64 4.85 2.25
CA GLY A 320 -1.63 5.49 0.94
C GLY A 320 -2.31 4.66 -0.16
N ASN A 321 -3.00 5.33 -1.09
CA ASN A 321 -3.80 4.83 -2.22
C ASN A 321 -3.98 3.32 -2.43
N TYR A 322 -2.93 2.58 -2.77
CA TYR A 322 -3.08 1.16 -3.12
C TYR A 322 -2.26 0.24 -2.24
N GLY A 323 -2.98 -0.68 -1.59
CA GLY A 323 -2.45 -1.76 -0.79
C GLY A 323 -1.79 -1.38 0.53
N ALA A 324 -1.71 -0.11 0.90
CA ALA A 324 -1.02 0.26 2.13
C ALA A 324 -1.82 -0.09 3.38
N GLY A 325 -1.14 -0.49 4.45
CA GLY A 325 -1.74 -0.70 5.76
C GLY A 325 -2.00 0.60 6.52
N GLY A 326 -3.05 0.63 7.33
CA GLY A 326 -3.36 1.74 8.24
C GLY A 326 -2.54 1.68 9.54
N GLY A 327 -2.28 2.82 10.17
CA GLY A 327 -1.62 2.89 11.48
C GLY A 327 -2.54 2.45 12.63
N GLY A 328 -1.98 1.96 13.72
CA GLY A 328 -2.72 1.65 14.94
C GLY A 328 -3.14 2.90 15.72
N GLY A 329 -4.25 2.82 16.44
CA GLY A 329 -4.69 3.87 17.35
C GLY A 329 -3.83 3.96 18.61
N GLY A 330 -3.74 5.15 19.19
CA GLY A 330 -3.20 5.33 20.54
C GLY A 330 -4.15 4.80 21.62
N GLY A 331 -3.63 4.53 22.80
CA GLY A 331 -4.37 3.96 23.93
C GLY A 331 -4.20 4.71 25.25
N VAL A 332 -4.74 4.09 26.31
CA VAL A 332 -4.80 4.52 27.72
C VAL A 332 -5.65 5.74 28.08
N GLY A 333 -6.06 6.57 27.13
CA GLY A 333 -6.89 7.74 27.38
C GLY A 333 -8.35 7.44 27.74
N SER A 334 -9.08 8.46 28.19
CA SER A 334 -10.53 8.40 28.42
C SER A 334 -11.32 8.07 27.14
N THR A 335 -10.80 8.49 25.97
CA THR A 335 -11.33 8.13 24.64
C THR A 335 -10.21 7.48 23.83
N LYS A 336 -10.46 6.30 23.28
CA LYS A 336 -9.45 5.47 22.63
C LYS A 336 -9.27 5.80 21.16
N GLY A 337 -8.03 5.75 20.69
CA GLY A 337 -7.67 6.05 19.31
C GLY A 337 -8.20 4.98 18.36
N THR A 338 -8.83 5.42 17.28
CA THR A 338 -9.24 4.51 16.19
C THR A 338 -8.04 4.13 15.34
N GLY A 339 -8.01 2.89 14.87
CA GLY A 339 -7.06 2.48 13.83
C GLY A 339 -7.33 3.21 12.51
N GLY A 340 -6.27 3.40 11.73
CA GLY A 340 -6.36 3.91 10.37
C GLY A 340 -6.86 2.85 9.41
N ASN A 341 -7.56 3.27 8.36
CA ASN A 341 -7.99 2.38 7.29
C ASN A 341 -6.81 1.94 6.42
N GLY A 342 -6.82 0.68 6.00
CA GLY A 342 -5.98 0.19 4.92
C GLY A 342 -6.52 0.65 3.57
N ALA A 343 -5.66 0.65 2.55
CA ALA A 343 -5.99 1.13 1.22
C ALA A 343 -6.44 -0.03 0.30
N PRO A 344 -7.34 0.21 -0.67
CA PRO A 344 -7.80 -0.83 -1.60
C PRO A 344 -6.67 -1.35 -2.50
N GLY A 345 -6.91 -2.47 -3.17
CA GLY A 345 -6.03 -2.98 -4.22
C GLY A 345 -6.19 -2.25 -5.56
N VAL A 346 -5.42 -2.67 -6.55
CA VAL A 346 -5.53 -2.16 -7.94
C VAL A 346 -5.04 -3.19 -8.94
N ILE A 347 -5.59 -3.16 -10.16
CA ILE A 347 -5.07 -3.89 -11.31
C ILE A 347 -4.64 -2.89 -12.38
N VAL A 348 -3.42 -3.05 -12.91
CA VAL A 348 -2.90 -2.30 -14.05
C VAL A 348 -2.62 -3.25 -15.20
N ILE A 349 -3.19 -2.94 -16.36
CA ILE A 349 -3.03 -3.67 -17.62
C ILE A 349 -2.21 -2.79 -18.55
N LYS A 350 -1.13 -3.34 -19.10
CA LYS A 350 -0.32 -2.71 -20.15
C LYS A 350 -0.27 -3.64 -21.34
N TYR A 351 -0.52 -3.15 -22.54
CA TYR A 351 -0.39 -3.96 -23.75
C TYR A 351 -0.03 -3.10 -24.96
N TYR A 352 0.62 -3.71 -25.93
CA TYR A 352 0.89 -3.08 -27.21
C TYR A 352 -0.14 -3.55 -28.25
N SER A 353 -0.68 -2.64 -29.06
CA SER A 353 -1.59 -3.00 -30.14
C SER A 353 -0.85 -3.69 -31.30
N TYR A 354 -1.53 -4.59 -32.02
CA TYR A 354 -1.07 -5.08 -33.33
C TYR A 354 -1.05 -3.99 -34.42
#